data_AF-A0A1I0C4V9-F1
#
_entry.id   AF-A0A1I0C4V9-F1
#
_cell.length_a   1.000
_cell.length_b   1.000
_cell.length_c   1.000
_cell.angle_alpha   90.00
_cell.angle_beta   90.00
_cell.angle_gamma   90.00
#
_symmetry.space_group_name_H-M   'P 1'
#
loop_
_entity.id
_entity.type
_entity.pdbx_description
1 polymer ?
#
loop_
_entity_poly.entity_id
_entity_poly.type
_entity_poly.pdbx_seq_one_letter_code
_entity_poly.pdbx_strand_id
1 'polypeptide(L)'
;MISRQELISRAIIFGVVVSLILCVPVWIIWFFLVINYHLDFNQSYLFINGFENIVLYDSQNSYQRSIWGLKEIESYEYGDNYDSNIISQVEEMVDDENWISQACYSPDKEYILYKEVDAWGEGAPTDDNTYYYKIINVDSKKIRTFYKGPMEDFDIYWGQ
;
A
#
# COMPACT_ATOMS: atom_id res chain seq x y z
N MET A 1 47.64 25.77 16.86
CA MET A 1 46.94 25.16 18.01
C MET A 1 45.48 25.06 17.62
N ILE A 2 44.95 23.86 17.38
CA ILE A 2 43.56 23.68 16.95
C ILE A 2 42.66 24.04 18.12
N SER A 3 41.64 24.86 17.89
CA SER A 3 40.73 25.27 18.97
C SER A 3 39.82 24.11 19.38
N ARG A 4 39.37 24.10 20.64
CA ARG A 4 38.42 23.08 21.13
C ARG A 4 37.13 23.05 20.31
N GLN A 5 36.70 24.21 19.79
CA GLN A 5 35.53 24.30 18.91
C GLN A 5 35.77 23.62 17.57
N GLU A 6 36.94 23.80 16.95
CA GLU A 6 37.28 23.10 15.70
C GLU A 6 37.33 21.58 15.87
N LEU A 7 37.84 21.08 17.00
CA LEU A 7 37.86 19.65 17.32
C LEU A 7 36.44 19.08 17.45
N ILE A 8 35.55 19.79 18.15
CA ILE A 8 34.15 19.39 18.31
C ILE A 8 33.44 19.39 16.96
N SER A 9 33.60 20.45 16.15
CA SER A 9 32.99 20.54 14.83
C SER A 9 33.45 19.39 13.91
N ARG A 10 34.73 19.04 13.92
CA ARG A 10 35.26 17.91 13.14
C ARG A 10 34.69 16.57 13.60
N ALA A 11 34.55 16.37 14.91
CA ALA A 11 33.96 15.14 15.46
C ALA A 11 32.47 15.01 15.06
N ILE A 12 31.71 16.11 15.10
CA ILE A 12 30.31 16.13 14.66
C ILE A 12 30.20 15.81 13.16
N ILE A 13 31.00 16.48 12.32
CA ILE A 13 31.01 16.24 10.87
C ILE A 13 31.34 14.77 10.58
N PHE A 14 32.38 14.24 11.24
CA PHE A 14 32.76 12.83 11.08
C PHE A 14 31.63 11.89 11.50
N GLY A 15 30.99 12.14 12.65
CA GLY A 15 29.85 11.35 13.11
C GLY A 15 28.67 11.36 12.14
N VAL A 16 28.33 12.52 11.60
CA VAL A 16 27.26 12.65 10.59
C VAL A 16 27.63 11.91 9.30
N VAL A 17 28.86 12.07 8.80
CA VAL A 17 29.31 11.39 7.58
C VAL A 17 29.29 9.87 7.76
N VAL A 18 29.81 9.36 8.88
CA VAL A 18 29.76 7.92 9.18
C VAL A 18 28.31 7.43 9.30
N SER A 19 27.44 8.19 9.96
CA SER A 19 26.02 7.85 10.06
C SER A 19 25.36 7.78 8.68
N LEU A 20 25.61 8.74 7.79
CA LEU A 20 25.05 8.72 6.43
C LEU A 20 25.57 7.54 5.61
N ILE A 21 26.87 7.22 5.71
CA ILE A 21 27.48 6.08 5.03
C ILE A 21 26.86 4.75 5.49
N LEU A 22 26.43 4.65 6.75
CA LEU A 22 25.78 3.45 7.27
C LEU A 22 24.27 3.43 7.02
N CYS A 23 23.58 4.56 7.17
CA CYS A 23 22.13 4.66 7.04
C CYS A 23 21.65 4.53 5.59
N VAL A 24 22.39 5.10 4.62
CA VAL A 24 21.97 5.07 3.21
C VAL A 24 21.90 3.65 2.65
N PRO A 25 22.92 2.78 2.81
CA PRO A 25 22.84 1.39 2.37
C PRO A 25 21.72 0.61 3.06
N VAL A 26 21.51 0.82 4.36
CA VAL A 26 20.42 0.17 5.11
C VAL A 26 19.07 0.59 4.54
N TRP A 27 18.88 1.89 4.25
CA TRP A 27 17.66 2.39 3.66
C TRP A 27 17.42 1.84 2.25
N ILE A 28 18.47 1.75 1.42
CA ILE A 28 18.38 1.15 0.08
C ILE A 28 18.00 -0.34 0.18
N ILE A 29 18.67 -1.10 1.05
CA ILE A 29 18.34 -2.52 1.28
C ILE A 29 16.90 -2.66 1.75
N TRP A 30 16.46 -1.83 2.70
CA TRP A 30 15.08 -1.82 3.18
C TRP A 30 14.08 -1.54 2.05
N PHE A 31 14.34 -0.55 1.20
CA PHE A 31 13.49 -0.23 0.06
C PHE A 31 13.33 -1.42 -0.89
N PHE A 32 14.44 -2.08 -1.25
CA PHE A 32 14.37 -3.29 -2.09
C PHE A 32 13.62 -4.43 -1.40
N LEU A 33 13.79 -4.63 -0.09
CA LEU A 33 13.05 -5.64 0.64
C LEU A 33 11.55 -5.36 0.64
N VAL A 34 11.13 -4.11 0.82
CA VAL A 34 9.71 -3.74 0.80
C VAL A 34 9.08 -4.08 -0.54
N ILE A 35 9.71 -3.70 -1.66
CA ILE A 35 9.16 -3.92 -3.00
C ILE A 35 9.19 -5.39 -3.40
N ASN A 36 10.29 -6.11 -3.15
CA ASN A 36 10.42 -7.50 -3.62
C ASN A 36 9.64 -8.50 -2.77
N TYR A 37 9.27 -8.14 -1.54
CA TYR A 37 8.55 -9.01 -0.61
C TYR A 37 7.21 -8.43 -0.16
N HIS A 38 6.73 -7.36 -0.81
CA HIS A 38 5.44 -6.73 -0.53
C HIS A 38 5.23 -6.44 0.97
N LEU A 39 6.26 -5.90 1.63
CA LEU A 39 6.26 -5.78 3.09
C LEU A 39 5.35 -4.63 3.55
N ASP A 40 4.35 -4.97 4.37
CA ASP A 40 3.47 -4.01 5.02
C ASP A 40 3.06 -4.51 6.41
N PHE A 41 3.53 -3.77 7.41
CA PHE A 41 3.33 -4.05 8.84
C PHE A 41 2.05 -3.43 9.40
N ASN A 42 1.27 -2.70 8.60
CA ASN A 42 0.02 -2.12 9.05
C ASN A 42 -1.03 -3.20 9.31
N GLN A 43 -1.54 -3.27 10.54
CA GLN A 43 -2.52 -4.27 10.98
C GLN A 43 -3.95 -3.73 11.13
N SER A 44 -4.27 -2.55 10.57
CA SER A 44 -5.63 -1.99 10.64
C SER A 44 -6.71 -2.88 10.03
N TYR A 45 -6.32 -3.82 9.17
CA TYR A 45 -7.19 -4.77 8.49
C TYR A 45 -7.76 -5.87 9.40
N LEU A 46 -7.12 -6.17 10.54
CA LEU A 46 -7.57 -7.23 11.47
C LEU A 46 -8.95 -6.96 12.10
N PHE A 47 -9.43 -5.71 12.01
CA PHE A 47 -10.74 -5.31 12.52
C PHE A 47 -11.88 -5.47 11.51
N ILE A 48 -11.61 -6.06 10.35
CA ILE A 48 -12.55 -6.19 9.24
C ILE A 48 -13.00 -7.65 9.17
N ASN A 49 -14.30 -7.88 9.29
CA ASN A 49 -14.83 -9.23 9.15
C ASN A 49 -14.63 -9.72 7.71
N GLY A 50 -14.17 -10.97 7.57
CA GLY A 50 -13.95 -11.57 6.24
C GLY A 50 -12.72 -11.07 5.49
N PHE A 51 -11.78 -10.36 6.14
CA PHE A 51 -10.55 -9.88 5.48
C PHE A 51 -9.70 -11.03 4.91
N GLU A 52 -9.80 -12.23 5.50
CA GLU A 52 -9.08 -13.43 5.06
C GLU A 52 -9.51 -13.91 3.68
N ASN A 53 -10.70 -13.50 3.22
CA ASN A 53 -11.23 -13.84 1.90
C ASN A 53 -10.83 -12.82 0.83
N ILE A 54 -10.13 -11.75 1.21
CA ILE A 54 -9.68 -10.73 0.26
C ILE A 54 -8.43 -11.22 -0.45
N VAL A 55 -8.45 -11.15 -1.78
CA VAL A 55 -7.32 -11.53 -2.63
C VAL A 55 -6.90 -10.33 -3.47
N LEU A 56 -5.60 -10.08 -3.45
CA LEU A 56 -4.93 -9.15 -4.37
C LEU A 56 -4.27 -10.00 -5.46
N TYR A 57 -4.55 -9.68 -6.72
CA TYR A 57 -4.11 -10.48 -7.85
C TYR A 57 -3.23 -9.65 -8.77
N ASP A 58 -2.04 -10.14 -9.10
CA ASP A 58 -1.27 -9.65 -10.25
C ASP A 58 -1.44 -10.63 -11.41
N SER A 59 -0.94 -10.28 -12.60
CA SER A 59 -1.04 -11.11 -13.82
C SER A 59 -0.58 -12.58 -13.70
N GLN A 60 0.13 -12.96 -12.64
CA GLN A 60 0.71 -14.28 -12.45
C GLN A 60 0.33 -14.90 -11.10
N ASN A 61 0.23 -14.07 -10.06
CA ASN A 61 0.23 -14.50 -8.67
C ASN A 61 -0.98 -13.94 -7.92
N SER A 62 -1.44 -14.71 -6.94
CA SER A 62 -2.48 -14.30 -6.01
C SER A 62 -1.87 -14.10 -4.62
N TYR A 63 -2.33 -13.07 -3.91
CA TYR A 63 -1.81 -12.72 -2.60
C TYR A 63 -2.91 -12.48 -1.58
N GLN A 64 -2.59 -12.78 -0.32
CA GLN A 64 -3.40 -12.45 0.84
C GLN A 64 -2.59 -11.70 1.88
N ARG A 65 -3.28 -10.97 2.77
CA ARG A 65 -2.61 -10.27 3.87
C ARG A 65 -2.03 -11.24 4.89
N SER A 66 -0.83 -10.90 5.34
CA SER A 66 -0.13 -11.53 6.45
C SER A 66 0.45 -10.46 7.38
N ILE A 67 0.94 -10.86 8.54
CA ILE A 67 1.55 -9.95 9.52
C ILE A 67 2.79 -9.21 8.99
N TRP A 68 3.41 -9.71 7.91
CA TRP A 68 4.62 -9.15 7.32
C TRP A 68 4.37 -8.35 6.04
N GLY A 69 3.16 -8.34 5.50
CA GLY A 69 2.94 -7.90 4.14
C GLY A 69 1.99 -8.79 3.38
N LEU A 70 2.18 -8.90 2.08
CA LEU A 70 1.47 -9.87 1.26
C LEU A 70 2.18 -11.22 1.30
N LYS A 71 1.38 -12.28 1.27
CA LYS A 71 1.85 -13.65 1.12
C LYS A 71 1.19 -14.24 -0.11
N GLU A 72 2.01 -14.79 -0.99
CA GLU A 72 1.55 -15.53 -2.15
C GLU A 72 0.75 -16.76 -1.72
N ILE A 73 -0.35 -17.01 -2.43
CA ILE A 73 -1.24 -18.16 -2.26
C ILE A 73 -1.37 -18.90 -3.59
N GLU A 74 -2.02 -20.07 -3.59
CA GLU A 74 -2.31 -20.78 -4.83
C GLU A 74 -3.06 -19.86 -5.79
N SER A 75 -2.53 -19.73 -7.00
CA SER A 75 -3.06 -18.81 -8.00
C SER A 75 -4.40 -19.33 -8.51
N TYR A 76 -5.41 -18.46 -8.47
CA TYR A 76 -6.70 -18.70 -9.09
C TYR A 76 -6.89 -17.68 -10.20
N GLU A 77 -7.41 -18.12 -11.35
CA GLU A 77 -7.87 -17.18 -12.37
C GLU A 77 -9.16 -16.53 -11.86
N TYR A 78 -9.09 -15.22 -11.70
CA TYR A 78 -10.26 -14.41 -11.40
C TYR A 78 -10.71 -13.69 -12.67
N GLY A 79 -12.03 -13.57 -12.87
CA GLY A 79 -12.60 -12.79 -13.98
C GLY A 79 -12.59 -11.29 -13.68
N ASP A 80 -12.95 -10.44 -14.64
CA ASP A 80 -13.02 -8.99 -14.42
C ASP A 80 -13.93 -8.63 -13.23
N ASN A 81 -13.39 -7.87 -12.26
CA ASN A 81 -14.13 -7.35 -11.10
C ASN A 81 -14.39 -5.84 -11.22
N TYR A 82 -14.55 -5.34 -12.45
CA TYR A 82 -14.86 -3.94 -12.70
C TYR A 82 -16.37 -3.70 -12.60
N ASP A 83 -16.78 -2.90 -11.61
CA ASP A 83 -18.16 -2.42 -11.49
C ASP A 83 -18.18 -0.89 -11.29
N SER A 84 -18.54 -0.17 -12.36
CA SER A 84 -18.59 1.29 -12.35
C SER A 84 -19.63 1.87 -11.38
N ASN A 85 -20.67 1.11 -11.03
CA ASN A 85 -21.68 1.56 -10.07
C ASN A 85 -21.10 1.57 -8.65
N ILE A 86 -20.32 0.55 -8.29
CA ILE A 86 -19.65 0.48 -6.99
C ILE A 86 -18.60 1.59 -6.91
N ILE A 87 -17.82 1.80 -7.97
CA ILE A 87 -16.82 2.87 -8.02
C ILE A 87 -17.47 4.25 -7.78
N SER A 88 -18.51 4.59 -8.54
CA SER A 88 -19.24 5.86 -8.39
C SER A 88 -19.79 6.02 -6.96
N GLN A 89 -20.28 4.92 -6.38
CA GLN A 89 -20.77 4.91 -5.02
C GLN A 89 -19.65 5.17 -4.00
N VAL A 90 -18.45 4.63 -4.20
CA VAL A 90 -17.31 4.94 -3.32
C VAL A 90 -16.90 6.40 -3.48
N GLU A 91 -16.83 6.92 -4.71
CA GLU A 91 -16.52 8.33 -4.99
C GLU A 91 -17.51 9.29 -4.30
N GLU A 92 -18.79 8.93 -4.17
CA GLU A 92 -19.76 9.71 -3.39
C GLU A 92 -19.56 9.61 -1.87
N MET A 93 -18.95 8.52 -1.37
CA MET A 93 -18.71 8.27 0.04
C MET A 93 -17.38 8.82 0.55
N VAL A 94 -16.39 8.97 -0.32
CA VAL A 94 -15.03 9.38 0.02
C VAL A 94 -14.70 10.71 -0.64
N ASP A 95 -14.26 11.67 0.15
CA ASP A 95 -13.71 12.93 -0.35
C ASP A 95 -12.22 12.72 -0.60
N ASP A 96 -11.89 11.94 -1.64
CA ASP A 96 -10.51 11.60 -2.01
C ASP A 96 -10.14 12.28 -3.33
N GLU A 97 -8.96 12.90 -3.38
CA GLU A 97 -8.45 13.56 -4.59
C GLU A 97 -7.91 12.53 -5.60
N ASN A 98 -7.70 11.29 -5.14
CA ASN A 98 -7.12 10.21 -5.91
C ASN A 98 -8.16 9.45 -6.74
N TRP A 99 -7.70 8.86 -7.85
CA TRP A 99 -8.57 8.12 -8.76
C TRP A 99 -8.91 6.73 -8.20
N ILE A 100 -10.20 6.39 -8.15
CA ILE A 100 -10.67 5.05 -7.81
C ILE A 100 -10.76 4.19 -9.07
N SER A 101 -9.92 3.16 -9.14
CA SER A 101 -9.79 2.32 -10.35
C SER A 101 -10.65 1.05 -10.30
N GLN A 102 -10.88 0.49 -9.11
CA GLN A 102 -11.68 -0.71 -8.90
C GLN A 102 -12.38 -0.66 -7.54
N ALA A 103 -13.54 -1.30 -7.44
CA ALA A 103 -14.24 -1.52 -6.18
C ALA A 103 -15.11 -2.78 -6.24
N CYS A 104 -15.21 -3.50 -5.12
CA CYS A 104 -16.11 -4.64 -4.98
C CYS A 104 -16.68 -4.75 -3.55
N TYR A 105 -17.87 -5.34 -3.44
CA TYR A 105 -18.52 -5.59 -2.16
C TYR A 105 -17.95 -6.82 -1.45
N SER A 106 -17.97 -6.81 -0.12
CA SER A 106 -17.94 -8.04 0.66
C SER A 106 -19.18 -8.91 0.37
N PRO A 107 -19.12 -10.25 0.58
CA PRO A 107 -20.25 -11.14 0.33
C PRO A 107 -21.53 -10.75 1.08
N ASP A 108 -21.39 -10.23 2.30
CA ASP A 108 -22.48 -9.73 3.15
C ASP A 108 -22.91 -8.28 2.85
N LYS A 109 -22.20 -7.60 1.95
CA LYS A 109 -22.37 -6.19 1.57
C LYS A 109 -22.20 -5.19 2.71
N GLU A 110 -21.60 -5.59 3.83
CA GLU A 110 -21.29 -4.67 4.94
C GLU A 110 -20.09 -3.77 4.63
N TYR A 111 -19.23 -4.19 3.70
CA TYR A 111 -17.99 -3.51 3.34
C TYR A 111 -17.83 -3.38 1.83
N ILE A 112 -17.11 -2.36 1.41
CA ILE A 112 -16.60 -2.21 0.05
C ILE A 112 -15.07 -2.18 0.14
N LEU A 113 -14.40 -3.04 -0.61
CA LEU A 113 -12.97 -2.97 -0.90
C LEU A 113 -12.80 -2.14 -2.16
N TYR A 114 -11.88 -1.17 -2.15
CA TYR A 114 -11.59 -0.34 -3.31
C TYR A 114 -10.09 -0.09 -3.47
N LYS A 115 -9.70 0.09 -4.73
CA LYS A 115 -8.34 0.41 -5.18
C LYS A 115 -8.30 1.87 -5.59
N GLU A 116 -7.44 2.61 -4.93
CA GLU A 116 -7.17 4.01 -5.18
C GLU A 116 -5.75 4.20 -5.69
N VAL A 117 -5.62 5.06 -6.70
CA VAL A 117 -4.38 5.32 -7.41
C VAL A 117 -3.99 6.77 -7.14
N ASP A 118 -2.91 6.94 -6.36
CA ASP A 118 -2.25 8.21 -6.14
C ASP A 118 -1.18 8.37 -7.22
N ALA A 119 -1.52 9.15 -8.25
CA ALA A 119 -0.67 9.39 -9.39
C ALA A 119 0.42 10.40 -9.04
N TRP A 120 1.70 10.00 -9.17
CA TRP A 120 2.81 10.91 -8.94
C TRP A 120 2.95 11.89 -10.11
N GLY A 121 2.24 13.02 -10.02
CA GLY A 121 2.50 14.24 -10.80
C GLY A 121 1.33 14.77 -11.63
N GLU A 122 1.22 16.10 -11.71
CA GLU A 122 0.33 16.82 -12.64
C GLU A 122 0.80 16.66 -14.11
N GLY A 123 0.56 15.49 -14.70
CA GLY A 123 0.63 15.31 -16.17
C GLY A 123 1.90 14.69 -16.75
N ALA A 124 2.74 14.02 -15.95
CA ALA A 124 3.79 13.14 -16.47
C ALA A 124 3.34 11.67 -16.41
N PRO A 125 3.39 10.90 -17.52
CA PRO A 125 3.06 9.49 -17.53
C PRO A 125 4.25 8.71 -16.99
N THR A 126 4.49 8.80 -15.70
CA THR A 126 5.44 7.94 -14.99
C THR A 126 4.62 6.89 -14.27
N ASP A 127 4.91 5.61 -14.49
CA ASP A 127 4.28 4.46 -13.80
C ASP A 127 4.62 4.41 -12.29
N ASP A 128 4.94 5.56 -11.70
CA ASP A 128 5.37 5.79 -10.31
C ASP A 128 4.15 5.95 -9.38
N ASN A 129 3.05 5.24 -9.66
CA ASN A 129 1.83 5.35 -8.88
C ASN A 129 1.99 4.67 -7.53
N THR A 130 1.38 5.27 -6.49
CA THR A 130 1.17 4.58 -5.23
C THR A 130 -0.24 4.01 -5.21
N TYR A 131 -0.36 2.71 -4.97
CA TYR A 131 -1.64 2.02 -4.92
C TYR A 131 -2.07 1.83 -3.47
N TYR A 132 -3.28 2.28 -3.17
CA TYR A 132 -3.92 2.11 -1.87
C TYR A 132 -5.09 1.17 -2.00
N TYR A 133 -5.09 0.13 -1.19
CA TYR A 133 -6.18 -0.83 -1.06
C TYR A 133 -6.88 -0.50 0.25
N LYS A 134 -8.08 0.04 0.15
CA LYS A 134 -8.84 0.55 1.29
C LYS A 134 -10.17 -0.18 1.39
N ILE A 135 -10.67 -0.30 2.61
CA ILE A 135 -11.97 -0.91 2.89
C ILE A 135 -12.80 0.11 3.64
N ILE A 136 -14.00 0.34 3.15
CA ILE A 136 -15.00 1.21 3.77
C ILE A 136 -16.15 0.36 4.31
N ASN A 137 -16.55 0.60 5.55
CA ASN A 137 -17.79 0.07 6.08
C ASN A 137 -18.97 0.91 5.55
N VAL A 138 -19.95 0.25 4.95
CA VAL A 138 -21.03 0.91 4.18
C VAL A 138 -21.89 1.81 5.07
N ASP A 139 -22.17 1.38 6.30
CA ASP A 139 -23.05 2.11 7.22
C ASP A 139 -22.32 3.24 7.93
N SER A 140 -21.19 2.93 8.58
CA SER A 140 -20.44 3.89 9.40
C SER A 140 -19.55 4.83 8.59
N LYS A 141 -19.35 4.55 7.29
CA LYS A 141 -18.38 5.24 6.40
C LYS A 141 -16.94 5.21 6.91
N LYS A 142 -16.64 4.33 7.87
CA LYS A 142 -15.29 4.21 8.42
C LYS A 142 -14.38 3.53 7.40
N ILE A 143 -13.31 4.23 7.03
CA ILE A 143 -12.29 3.75 6.10
C ILE A 143 -11.12 3.17 6.88
N ARG A 144 -10.55 2.08 6.37
CA ARG A 144 -9.32 1.46 6.86
C ARG A 144 -8.46 1.05 5.68
N THR A 145 -7.15 1.27 5.79
CA THR A 145 -6.19 0.72 4.83
C THR A 145 -6.08 -0.80 5.03
N PHE A 146 -6.27 -1.54 3.96
CA PHE A 146 -6.03 -2.98 3.89
C PHE A 146 -4.56 -3.26 3.55
N TYR A 147 -4.08 -2.59 2.50
CA TYR A 147 -2.72 -2.67 2.00
C TYR A 147 -2.32 -1.37 1.31
N LYS A 148 -1.02 -1.08 1.23
CA LYS A 148 -0.48 -0.03 0.36
C LYS A 148 0.88 -0.45 -0.17
N GLY A 149 1.15 -0.12 -1.42
CA GLY A 149 2.41 -0.46 -2.08
C GLY A 149 2.76 0.54 -3.17
N PRO A 150 3.98 1.10 -3.18
CA PRO A 150 4.45 1.87 -4.33
C PRO A 150 4.67 0.93 -5.51
N MET A 151 4.14 1.27 -6.69
CA MET A 151 4.28 0.48 -7.94
C MET A 151 3.70 -0.94 -7.89
N GLU A 152 2.81 -1.22 -6.93
CA GLU A 152 2.22 -2.54 -6.74
C GLU A 152 0.75 -2.52 -7.12
N ASP A 153 0.50 -2.61 -8.43
CA ASP A 153 -0.84 -2.68 -9.02
C ASP A 153 -1.37 -4.10 -8.98
N PHE A 154 -2.44 -4.30 -8.22
CA PHE A 154 -3.15 -5.55 -8.06
C PHE A 154 -4.61 -5.33 -8.40
N ASP A 155 -5.22 -6.32 -9.03
CA ASP A 155 -6.66 -6.44 -9.07
C ASP A 155 -7.19 -6.90 -7.72
N ILE A 156 -8.37 -6.41 -7.35
CA ILE A 156 -8.99 -6.70 -6.05
C ILE A 156 -10.13 -7.70 -6.18
N TYR A 157 -10.18 -8.66 -5.27
CA TYR A 157 -11.25 -9.66 -5.18
C TYR A 157 -11.65 -9.90 -3.73
N TRP A 158 -12.94 -10.17 -3.53
CA TRP A 158 -13.47 -10.63 -2.25
C TRP A 158 -14.13 -12.00 -2.44
N GLY A 159 -13.50 -13.03 -1.88
CA GLY A 159 -13.99 -14.40 -1.94
C GLY A 159 -15.34 -14.59 -1.25
N GLN A 160 -16.12 -15.55 -1.76
CA GLN A 160 -17.43 -15.96 -1.22
C GLN A 160 -17.29 -16.92 -0.04
#